data_AF-A0A1M3LEE0-F1
#
_entry.id   AF-A0A1M3LEE0-F1
#
_cell.length_a   1.000
_cell.length_b   1.000
_cell.length_c   1.000
_cell.angle_alpha   90.00
_cell.angle_beta   90.00
_cell.angle_gamma   90.00
#
_symmetry.space_group_name_H-M   'P 1'
#
loop_
_entity.id
_entity.type
_entity.pdbx_description
1 polymer ?
#
loop_
_entity_poly.entity_id
_entity_poly.type
_entity_poly.pdbx_seq_one_letter_code
_entity_poly.pdbx_strand_id
1 'polypeptide(L)'
;MSIAPPGWYDDGRHSGSLRYWDGAAWTEHTAVGSPPPPERAGRGWIWGLLAGCLGFLAVVGVGTWLLVTFALDAAAGPRGAIDAFDRAWAGGDCELLRSVTTEAYRTADVWDGDICAAIEADPPAYRIDVEEIRVSGDRALAVTRERWTTPDGAYDERYEYRFERVDGRWLIAAYAPIDGNVAPIG
;
A
#
# COMPACT_ATOMS: atom_id res chain seq x y z
N MET A 1 -80.66 17.80 -0.53
CA MET A 1 -79.61 17.83 0.50
C MET A 1 -79.43 16.39 0.98
N SER A 2 -78.29 15.76 0.74
CA SER A 2 -78.02 14.40 1.22
C SER A 2 -77.58 14.46 2.68
N ILE A 3 -78.36 13.86 3.58
CA ILE A 3 -77.96 13.63 4.97
C ILE A 3 -76.91 12.51 4.98
N ALA A 4 -75.85 12.67 5.76
CA ALA A 4 -74.83 11.64 5.94
C ALA A 4 -75.47 10.39 6.58
N PRO A 5 -75.15 9.17 6.12
CA PRO A 5 -75.67 7.95 6.71
C PRO A 5 -75.15 7.77 8.15
N PRO A 6 -75.85 7.00 9.00
CA PRO A 6 -75.36 6.71 10.35
C PRO A 6 -73.98 6.05 10.32
N GLY A 7 -73.04 6.52 11.14
CA GLY A 7 -71.65 6.06 11.11
C GLY A 7 -70.71 6.80 12.05
N TRP A 8 -69.46 6.34 12.11
CA TRP A 8 -68.37 7.00 12.86
C TRP A 8 -67.67 8.02 11.96
N TYR A 9 -67.51 9.25 12.47
CA TYR A 9 -66.89 10.34 11.74
C TYR A 9 -65.95 11.11 12.66
N ASP A 10 -64.99 11.84 12.10
CA ASP A 10 -64.07 12.70 12.84
C ASP A 10 -64.86 13.73 13.68
N ASP A 11 -64.51 13.88 14.95
CA ASP A 11 -65.16 14.82 15.87
C ASP A 11 -64.83 16.30 15.61
N GLY A 12 -64.00 16.57 14.60
CA GLY A 12 -63.61 17.91 14.15
C GLY A 12 -62.60 18.59 15.07
N ARG A 13 -62.10 17.91 16.10
CA ARG A 13 -61.14 18.46 17.08
C ARG A 13 -59.69 18.08 16.77
N HIS A 14 -59.45 17.38 15.65
CA HIS A 14 -58.13 16.85 15.27
C HIS A 14 -57.47 16.00 16.37
N SER A 15 -58.28 15.44 17.26
CA SER A 15 -57.83 14.64 18.40
C SER A 15 -57.56 13.18 18.01
N GLY A 16 -57.95 12.79 16.79
CA GLY A 16 -58.02 11.40 16.36
C GLY A 16 -59.23 10.65 16.95
N SER A 17 -60.12 11.32 17.67
CA SER A 17 -61.36 10.72 18.17
C SER A 17 -62.45 10.75 17.10
N LEU A 18 -63.20 9.65 17.01
CA LEU A 18 -64.39 9.53 16.17
C LEU A 18 -65.64 9.69 17.03
N ARG A 19 -66.66 10.38 16.51
CA ARG A 19 -67.98 10.52 17.12
C ARG A 19 -69.04 9.84 16.25
N TYR A 20 -70.02 9.19 16.85
CA TYR A 20 -71.06 8.49 16.10
C TYR A 20 -72.23 9.42 15.73
N TRP A 21 -72.55 9.48 14.43
CA TRP A 21 -73.73 10.12 13.85
C TRP A 21 -74.82 9.06 13.65
N ASP A 22 -76.04 9.31 14.12
CA ASP A 22 -77.15 8.34 14.05
C ASP A 22 -78.07 8.53 12.83
N GLY A 23 -77.76 9.48 11.95
CA GLY A 23 -78.59 9.86 10.80
C GLY A 23 -79.46 11.10 11.04
N ALA A 24 -79.63 11.53 12.28
CA ALA A 24 -80.39 12.74 12.65
C ALA A 24 -79.59 13.70 13.54
N ALA A 25 -78.75 13.17 14.44
CA ALA A 25 -77.92 13.93 15.37
C ALA A 25 -76.59 13.22 15.71
N TRP A 26 -75.65 14.00 16.27
CA TRP A 26 -74.42 13.47 16.85
C TRP A 26 -74.71 12.88 18.23
N THR A 27 -74.35 11.62 18.46
CA THR A 27 -74.51 10.95 19.76
C THR A 27 -73.33 11.20 20.68
N GLU A 28 -73.43 10.89 21.98
CA GLU A 28 -72.32 10.98 22.94
C GLU A 28 -71.32 9.81 22.83
N HIS A 29 -71.53 8.87 21.89
CA HIS A 29 -70.58 7.78 21.69
C HIS A 29 -69.33 8.28 20.96
N THR A 30 -68.17 8.08 21.61
CA THR A 30 -66.85 8.38 21.06
C THR A 30 -66.00 7.10 20.96
N ALA A 31 -65.25 6.96 19.87
CA ALA A 31 -64.27 5.91 19.69
C ALA A 31 -62.88 6.52 19.47
N VAL A 32 -61.84 5.87 19.97
CA VAL A 32 -60.46 6.27 19.67
C VAL A 32 -60.16 5.82 18.24
N GLY A 33 -59.88 6.78 17.35
CA GLY A 33 -59.42 6.47 16.00
C GLY A 33 -58.08 5.77 16.05
N SER A 34 -57.81 4.91 15.06
CA SER A 34 -56.55 4.18 14.98
C SER A 34 -55.37 5.17 15.01
N PRO A 35 -54.34 4.92 15.85
CA PRO A 35 -53.16 5.78 15.88
C PRO A 35 -52.55 5.87 14.48
N PRO A 36 -51.98 7.03 14.10
CA PRO A 36 -51.34 7.18 12.80
C PRO A 36 -50.24 6.11 12.67
N PRO A 37 -50.10 5.48 11.49
CA PRO A 37 -49.05 4.49 11.28
C PRO A 37 -47.69 5.12 11.58
N PRO A 38 -46.77 4.39 12.24
CA PRO A 38 -45.45 4.92 12.53
C PRO A 38 -44.76 5.35 11.24
N GLU A 39 -44.24 6.57 11.20
CA GLU A 39 -43.40 7.03 10.09
C GLU A 39 -42.23 6.07 9.96
N ARG A 40 -42.17 5.36 8.83
CA ARG A 40 -41.07 4.44 8.54
C ARG A 40 -39.80 5.26 8.36
N ALA A 41 -38.90 5.24 9.34
CA ALA A 41 -37.57 5.81 9.21
C ALA A 41 -36.91 5.27 7.93
N GLY A 42 -36.67 6.18 6.98
CA GLY A 42 -36.25 5.84 5.62
C GLY A 42 -34.94 5.05 5.63
N ARG A 43 -34.89 3.99 4.82
CA ARG A 43 -33.76 3.04 4.66
C ARG A 43 -32.44 3.68 4.20
N GLY A 44 -32.39 5.00 4.01
CA GLY A 44 -31.21 5.77 3.62
C GLY A 44 -30.10 5.81 4.67
N TRP A 45 -30.42 5.63 5.97
CA TRP A 45 -29.40 5.61 7.03
C TRP A 45 -28.45 4.41 6.90
N ILE A 46 -28.97 3.25 6.45
CA ILE A 46 -28.16 2.04 6.25
C ILE A 46 -27.16 2.26 5.13
N TRP A 47 -27.57 2.93 4.06
CA TRP A 47 -26.67 3.28 2.95
C TRP A 47 -25.60 4.30 3.36
N GLY A 48 -25.96 5.28 4.21
CA GLY A 48 -25.00 6.21 4.80
C GLY A 48 -23.93 5.52 5.65
N LEU A 49 -24.35 4.57 6.49
CA LEU A 49 -23.42 3.77 7.30
C LEU A 49 -22.52 2.86 6.44
N LEU A 50 -23.09 2.19 5.42
CA LEU A 50 -22.32 1.33 4.53
C LEU A 50 -21.27 2.11 3.73
N ALA A 51 -21.63 3.30 3.22
CA ALA A 51 -20.69 4.17 2.52
C ALA A 51 -19.58 4.68 3.46
N GLY A 52 -19.93 5.05 4.71
CA GLY A 52 -18.96 5.46 5.73
C GLY A 52 -17.99 4.34 6.10
N CYS A 53 -18.50 3.12 6.35
CA CYS A 53 -17.67 1.95 6.64
C CYS A 53 -16.75 1.59 5.47
N LEU A 54 -17.24 1.63 4.23
CA LEU A 54 -16.42 1.35 3.05
C LEU A 54 -15.31 2.39 2.87
N GLY A 55 -15.62 3.68 3.06
CA GLY A 55 -14.62 4.75 3.02
C GLY A 55 -13.56 4.59 4.12
N PHE A 56 -13.98 4.27 5.34
CA PHE A 56 -13.06 4.01 6.46
C PHE A 56 -12.15 2.80 6.18
N LEU A 57 -12.70 1.69 5.69
CA LEU A 57 -11.92 0.50 5.32
C LEU A 57 -10.93 0.80 4.19
N ALA A 58 -11.31 1.62 3.21
CA ALA A 58 -10.39 2.06 2.15
C ALA A 58 -9.25 2.90 2.73
N VAL A 59 -9.53 3.86 3.62
CA VAL A 59 -8.52 4.69 4.25
C VAL A 59 -7.58 3.86 5.14
N VAL A 60 -8.13 2.96 5.96
CA VAL A 60 -7.34 2.06 6.81
C VAL A 60 -6.53 1.10 5.95
N GLY A 61 -7.11 0.56 4.88
CA GLY A 61 -6.42 -0.33 3.94
C GLY A 61 -5.24 0.37 3.27
N VAL A 62 -5.44 1.57 2.74
CA VAL A 62 -4.38 2.39 2.14
C VAL A 62 -3.34 2.79 3.18
N GLY A 63 -3.75 3.24 4.37
CA GLY A 63 -2.83 3.61 5.44
C GLY A 63 -1.99 2.44 5.93
N THR A 64 -2.60 1.27 6.10
CA THR A 64 -1.89 0.04 6.48
C THR A 64 -0.93 -0.40 5.38
N TRP A 65 -1.35 -0.33 4.10
CA TRP A 65 -0.48 -0.64 2.98
C TRP A 65 0.74 0.29 2.91
N LEU A 66 0.54 1.61 3.07
CA LEU A 66 1.62 2.60 3.13
C LEU A 66 2.55 2.40 4.32
N LEU A 67 2.00 2.07 5.49
CA LEU A 67 2.80 1.78 6.69
C LEU A 67 3.63 0.50 6.51
N VAL A 68 3.05 -0.54 5.90
CA VAL A 68 3.75 -1.80 5.66
C VAL A 68 4.87 -1.61 4.63
N THR A 69 4.63 -0.90 3.52
CA THR A 69 5.71 -0.63 2.54
C THR A 69 6.85 0.17 3.18
N PHE A 70 6.54 1.25 3.89
CA PHE A 70 7.55 2.03 4.59
C PHE A 70 8.31 1.23 5.66
N ALA A 71 7.60 0.41 6.44
CA ALA A 71 8.22 -0.43 7.46
C ALA A 71 9.10 -1.53 6.85
N LEU A 72 8.72 -2.09 5.70
CA LEU A 72 9.52 -3.06 4.96
C LEU A 72 10.80 -2.44 4.41
N ASP A 73 10.72 -1.21 3.87
CA ASP A 73 11.91 -0.48 3.40
C ASP A 73 12.87 -0.13 4.55
N ALA A 74 12.34 0.29 5.70
CA ALA A 74 13.15 0.56 6.89
C ALA A 74 13.74 -0.72 7.52
N ALA A 75 13.05 -1.86 7.37
CA ALA A 75 13.48 -3.16 7.87
C ALA A 75 14.32 -3.95 6.86
N ALA A 76 14.46 -3.48 5.61
CA ALA A 76 15.26 -4.14 4.59
C ALA A 76 16.72 -4.14 5.04
N GLY A 77 17.22 -5.32 5.46
CA GLY A 77 18.62 -5.52 5.82
C GLY A 77 19.56 -5.36 4.62
N PRO A 78 20.87 -5.63 4.78
CA PRO A 78 21.85 -5.55 3.69
C PRO A 78 21.46 -6.36 2.45
N ARG A 79 20.75 -7.48 2.63
CA ARG A 79 20.19 -8.27 1.52
C ARG A 79 19.25 -7.45 0.63
N GLY A 80 18.36 -6.65 1.23
CA GLY A 80 17.45 -5.81 0.46
C GLY A 80 18.17 -4.73 -0.35
N ALA A 81 19.31 -4.23 0.15
CA ALA A 81 20.15 -3.32 -0.60
C ALA A 81 20.80 -4.00 -1.82
N ILE A 82 21.27 -5.25 -1.68
CA ILE A 82 21.78 -6.05 -2.80
C ILE A 82 20.66 -6.33 -3.82
N ASP A 83 19.50 -6.79 -3.36
CA ASP A 83 18.37 -7.09 -4.25
C ASP A 83 17.92 -5.83 -5.02
N ALA A 84 17.97 -4.66 -4.38
CA ALA A 84 17.63 -3.39 -5.03
C ALA A 84 18.72 -2.92 -6.01
N PHE A 85 19.99 -3.15 -5.69
CA PHE A 85 21.12 -2.92 -6.59
C PHE A 85 21.04 -3.83 -7.83
N ASP A 86 20.73 -5.11 -7.65
CA ASP A 86 20.51 -6.08 -8.73
C ASP A 86 19.42 -5.60 -9.71
N ARG A 87 18.27 -5.18 -9.17
CA ARG A 87 17.18 -4.59 -9.96
C ARG A 87 17.57 -3.29 -10.66
N ALA A 88 18.33 -2.42 -9.99
CA ALA A 88 18.75 -1.14 -10.56
C ALA A 88 19.57 -1.36 -11.83
N TRP A 89 20.53 -2.27 -11.77
CA TRP A 89 21.36 -2.62 -12.93
C TRP A 89 20.59 -3.35 -14.02
N ALA A 90 19.79 -4.37 -13.66
CA ALA A 90 19.02 -5.14 -14.64
C ALA A 90 17.98 -4.27 -15.38
N GLY A 91 17.49 -3.22 -14.71
CA GLY A 91 16.47 -2.31 -15.24
C GLY A 91 17.00 -1.02 -15.87
N GLY A 92 18.30 -0.73 -15.82
CA GLY A 92 18.80 0.58 -16.26
C GLY A 92 18.34 1.74 -15.38
N ASP A 93 18.05 1.50 -14.10
CA ASP A 93 17.47 2.49 -13.19
C ASP A 93 18.56 3.22 -12.38
N CYS A 94 19.07 4.32 -12.95
CA CYS A 94 20.08 5.16 -12.30
C CYS A 94 19.57 5.80 -11.00
N GLU A 95 18.28 6.13 -10.90
CA GLU A 95 17.72 6.73 -9.69
C GLU A 95 17.74 5.73 -8.54
N LEU A 96 17.29 4.50 -8.80
CA LEU A 96 17.35 3.40 -7.84
C LEU A 96 18.81 3.10 -7.47
N LEU A 97 19.73 3.03 -8.44
CA LEU A 97 21.15 2.78 -8.20
C LEU A 97 21.75 3.82 -7.24
N ARG A 98 21.46 5.10 -7.45
CA ARG A 98 21.91 6.19 -6.56
C ARG A 98 21.26 6.11 -5.18
N SER A 99 20.03 5.62 -5.09
CA SER A 99 19.31 5.49 -3.82
C SER A 99 19.84 4.35 -2.92
N VAL A 100 20.52 3.35 -3.50
CA VAL A 100 21.03 2.15 -2.80
C VAL A 100 22.55 2.14 -2.64
N THR A 101 23.24 3.15 -3.15
CA THR A 101 24.70 3.30 -3.06
C THR A 101 25.08 4.59 -2.34
N THR A 102 26.20 4.56 -1.62
CA THR A 102 26.75 5.77 -1.00
C THR A 102 27.41 6.69 -2.04
N GLU A 103 27.69 7.94 -1.67
CA GLU A 103 28.52 8.82 -2.49
C GLU A 103 29.95 8.27 -2.67
N ALA A 104 30.52 7.67 -1.62
CA ALA A 104 31.83 7.05 -1.66
C ALA A 104 31.90 5.90 -2.67
N TYR A 105 30.83 5.09 -2.75
CA TYR A 105 30.71 4.04 -3.75
C TYR A 105 30.76 4.61 -5.18
N ARG A 106 29.99 5.68 -5.43
CA ARG A 106 29.83 6.30 -6.75
C ARG A 106 31.04 7.08 -7.23
N THR A 107 31.93 7.45 -6.32
CA THR A 107 33.15 8.24 -6.60
C THR A 107 34.44 7.42 -6.49
N ALA A 108 34.35 6.12 -6.20
CA ALA A 108 35.51 5.25 -6.15
C ALA A 108 36.13 5.06 -7.55
N ASP A 109 37.47 5.03 -7.63
CA ASP A 109 38.25 4.82 -8.87
C ASP A 109 37.99 3.46 -9.56
N VAL A 110 37.11 2.63 -9.01
CA VAL A 110 36.67 1.37 -9.64
C VAL A 110 35.74 1.65 -10.84
N TRP A 111 35.25 2.89 -10.99
CA TRP A 111 34.28 3.29 -12.01
C TRP A 111 34.89 4.23 -13.06
N ASP A 112 35.33 3.67 -14.20
CA ASP A 112 35.68 4.48 -15.37
C ASP A 112 34.39 4.99 -16.07
N GLY A 113 34.06 6.28 -15.90
CA GLY A 113 33.02 6.97 -16.70
C GLY A 113 31.66 7.19 -16.04
N ASP A 114 30.65 7.55 -16.85
CA ASP A 114 29.27 7.77 -16.39
C ASP A 114 28.50 6.44 -16.38
N ILE A 115 28.53 5.76 -15.23
CA ILE A 115 27.85 4.49 -15.02
C ILE A 115 26.35 4.55 -15.31
N CYS A 116 25.69 5.67 -15.04
CA CYS A 116 24.27 5.78 -15.32
C CYS A 116 24.00 5.71 -16.82
N ALA A 117 24.81 6.43 -17.62
CA ALA A 117 24.72 6.34 -19.07
C ALA A 117 25.03 4.93 -19.60
N ALA A 118 25.98 4.21 -18.99
CA ALA A 118 26.33 2.85 -19.39
C ALA A 118 25.19 1.84 -19.15
N ILE A 119 24.60 1.84 -17.95
CA ILE A 119 23.54 0.88 -17.59
C ILE A 119 22.23 1.20 -18.33
N GLU A 120 21.93 2.49 -18.55
CA GLU A 120 20.75 2.89 -19.33
C GLU A 120 20.86 2.49 -20.81
N ALA A 121 22.08 2.48 -21.36
CA ALA A 121 22.30 2.15 -22.77
C ALA A 121 22.26 0.63 -23.04
N ASP A 122 22.90 -0.16 -22.18
CA ASP A 122 23.01 -1.62 -22.34
C ASP A 122 23.06 -2.30 -20.96
N PRO A 123 21.90 -2.61 -20.35
CA PRO A 123 21.86 -3.23 -19.03
C PRO A 123 22.48 -4.63 -19.10
N PRO A 124 23.56 -4.91 -18.34
CA PRO A 124 24.27 -6.18 -18.45
C PRO A 124 23.40 -7.32 -17.95
N ALA A 125 23.44 -8.45 -18.66
CA ALA A 125 22.90 -9.71 -18.18
C ALA A 125 23.85 -10.29 -17.12
N TYR A 126 23.63 -9.92 -15.86
CA TYR A 126 24.37 -10.44 -14.71
C TYR A 126 23.44 -11.00 -13.65
N ARG A 127 23.98 -11.85 -12.76
CA ARG A 127 23.26 -12.44 -11.63
C ARG A 127 24.13 -12.39 -10.39
N ILE A 128 23.56 -11.89 -9.29
CA ILE A 128 24.20 -11.90 -7.98
C ILE A 128 23.55 -12.99 -7.11
N ASP A 129 24.36 -13.94 -6.64
CA ASP A 129 23.96 -14.92 -5.62
C ASP A 129 24.63 -14.56 -4.28
N VAL A 130 23.84 -14.26 -3.25
CA VAL A 130 24.37 -13.92 -1.91
C VAL A 130 24.75 -15.19 -1.16
N GLU A 131 26.02 -15.34 -0.82
CA GLU A 131 26.55 -16.51 -0.09
C GLU A 131 26.52 -16.30 1.42
N GLU A 132 26.92 -15.12 1.88
CA GLU A 132 27.03 -14.81 3.30
C GLU A 132 26.74 -13.33 3.57
N ILE A 133 26.13 -13.03 4.73
CA ILE A 133 25.99 -11.67 5.26
C ILE A 133 26.41 -11.66 6.73
N ARG A 134 27.28 -10.73 7.10
CA ARG A 134 27.70 -10.46 8.48
C ARG A 134 27.33 -9.03 8.84
N VAL A 135 26.50 -8.85 9.85
CA VAL A 135 26.08 -7.53 10.35
C VAL A 135 26.79 -7.22 11.65
N SER A 136 27.34 -6.01 11.76
CA SER A 136 28.01 -5.49 12.95
C SER A 136 27.62 -4.03 13.18
N GLY A 137 26.59 -3.82 13.99
CA GLY A 137 26.03 -2.48 14.25
C GLY A 137 25.52 -1.83 12.97
N ASP A 138 26.07 -0.65 12.64
CA ASP A 138 25.73 0.15 11.46
C ASP A 138 26.57 -0.20 10.22
N ARG A 139 27.29 -1.33 10.25
CA ARG A 139 28.04 -1.86 9.11
C ARG A 139 27.65 -3.30 8.82
N ALA A 140 27.78 -3.69 7.56
CA ALA A 140 27.69 -5.08 7.18
C ALA A 140 28.71 -5.44 6.10
N LEU A 141 29.00 -6.72 6.01
CA LEU A 141 29.75 -7.34 4.92
C LEU A 141 28.85 -8.38 4.27
N ALA A 142 28.85 -8.46 2.95
CA ALA A 142 28.24 -9.57 2.23
C ALA A 142 29.24 -10.16 1.26
N VAL A 143 29.26 -11.48 1.16
CA VAL A 143 29.99 -12.20 0.12
C VAL A 143 28.96 -12.64 -0.92
N THR A 144 29.21 -12.28 -2.17
CA THR A 144 28.38 -12.66 -3.32
C THR A 144 29.20 -13.47 -4.32
N ARG A 145 28.50 -14.27 -5.10
CA ARG A 145 29.00 -14.92 -6.31
C ARG A 145 28.24 -14.35 -7.49
N GLU A 146 28.97 -13.79 -8.44
CA GLU A 146 28.42 -13.06 -9.57
C GLU A 146 28.75 -13.73 -10.89
N ARG A 147 27.76 -13.83 -11.76
CA ARG A 147 27.90 -14.45 -13.07
C ARG A 147 27.39 -13.54 -14.15
N TRP A 148 28.20 -13.30 -15.17
CA TRP A 148 27.84 -12.50 -16.33
C TRP A 148 28.52 -13.03 -17.59
N THR A 149 28.13 -12.50 -18.74
CA THR A 149 28.75 -12.85 -20.03
C THR A 149 29.01 -11.58 -20.82
N THR A 150 30.21 -11.48 -21.37
CA THR A 150 30.63 -10.43 -22.30
C THR A 150 31.00 -11.07 -23.64
N PRO A 151 31.26 -10.27 -24.69
CA PRO A 151 31.84 -10.80 -25.93
C PRO A 151 33.17 -11.57 -25.73
N ASP A 152 33.90 -11.28 -24.65
CA ASP A 152 35.20 -11.89 -24.33
C ASP A 152 35.08 -13.22 -23.57
N GLY A 153 33.91 -13.55 -23.02
CA GLY A 153 33.66 -14.81 -22.32
C GLY A 153 32.58 -14.75 -21.25
N ALA A 154 32.34 -15.89 -20.60
CA ALA A 154 31.52 -15.95 -19.39
C ALA A 154 32.41 -15.72 -18.17
N TYR A 155 31.88 -15.15 -17.09
CA TYR A 155 32.60 -14.86 -15.86
C TYR A 155 31.82 -15.42 -14.66
N ASP A 156 32.56 -15.85 -13.64
CA ASP A 156 32.01 -16.38 -12.39
C ASP A 156 32.95 -16.02 -11.24
N GLU A 157 32.66 -14.92 -10.57
CA GLU A 157 33.56 -14.26 -9.62
C GLU A 157 32.91 -14.07 -8.26
N ARG A 158 33.74 -13.93 -7.21
CA ARG A 158 33.26 -13.63 -5.86
C ARG A 158 33.64 -12.22 -5.45
N TYR A 159 32.69 -11.51 -4.87
CA TYR A 159 32.86 -10.14 -4.40
C TYR A 159 32.52 -10.02 -2.91
N GLU A 160 33.28 -9.19 -2.22
CA GLU A 160 32.93 -8.70 -0.89
C GLU A 160 32.31 -7.31 -1.02
N TYR A 161 31.05 -7.19 -0.64
CA TYR A 161 30.33 -5.94 -0.51
C TYR A 161 30.41 -5.42 0.92
N ARG A 162 30.69 -4.13 1.07
CA ARG A 162 30.68 -3.40 2.34
C ARG A 162 29.48 -2.47 2.37
N PHE A 163 28.74 -2.50 3.48
CA PHE A 163 27.53 -1.70 3.68
C PHE A 163 27.68 -0.76 4.86
N GLU A 164 27.01 0.38 4.75
CA GLU A 164 26.85 1.35 5.82
C GLU A 164 25.37 1.67 6.02
N ARG A 165 24.96 1.86 7.28
CA ARG A 165 23.61 2.28 7.63
C ARG A 165 23.54 3.81 7.68
N VAL A 166 22.89 4.41 6.69
CA VAL A 166 22.71 5.87 6.56
C VAL A 166 21.22 6.18 6.69
N ASP A 167 20.86 7.03 7.65
CA ASP A 167 19.47 7.41 7.97
C ASP A 167 18.55 6.19 8.16
N GLY A 168 19.08 5.13 8.80
CA GLY A 168 18.35 3.89 9.05
C GLY A 168 18.26 2.93 7.85
N ARG A 169 18.82 3.28 6.68
CA ARG A 169 18.83 2.44 5.48
C ARG A 169 20.20 1.84 5.23
N TRP A 170 20.25 0.60 4.76
CA TRP A 170 21.50 -0.05 4.35
C TRP A 170 21.85 0.35 2.93
N LEU A 171 23.04 0.93 2.75
CA LEU A 171 23.56 1.34 1.44
C LEU A 171 24.87 0.62 1.15
N ILE A 172 25.13 0.32 -0.12
CA ILE A 172 26.40 -0.23 -0.58
C ILE A 172 27.45 0.88 -0.55
N ALA A 173 28.49 0.68 0.25
CA ALA A 173 29.57 1.63 0.46
C ALA A 173 30.79 1.34 -0.42
N ALA A 174 31.10 0.05 -0.64
CA ALA A 174 32.18 -0.40 -1.50
C ALA A 174 31.95 -1.86 -1.89
N TYR A 175 32.66 -2.31 -2.92
CA TYR A 175 32.80 -3.72 -3.27
C TYR A 175 34.24 -4.00 -3.70
N ALA A 176 34.70 -5.24 -3.56
CA ALA A 176 36.02 -5.66 -4.01
C ALA A 176 36.01 -7.14 -4.41
N PRO A 177 36.74 -7.54 -5.46
CA PRO A 177 36.88 -8.96 -5.81
C PRO A 177 37.65 -9.69 -4.71
N ILE A 178 37.21 -10.88 -4.34
CA ILE A 178 37.86 -11.72 -3.32
C ILE A 178 39.07 -12.46 -3.90
N ASP A 179 38.93 -12.97 -5.14
CA ASP A 179 39.92 -13.85 -5.76
C ASP A 179 41.01 -13.09 -6.55
N GLY A 180 40.97 -11.76 -6.54
CA GLY A 180 42.04 -10.85 -6.99
C GLY A 180 42.30 -10.77 -8.49
N ASN A 181 42.00 -11.81 -9.28
CA ASN A 181 42.09 -11.81 -10.73
C ASN A 181 40.75 -12.22 -11.35
N VAL A 182 40.09 -11.27 -12.01
CA VAL A 182 38.88 -11.52 -12.79
C VAL A 182 39.28 -12.12 -14.14
N ALA A 183 38.87 -13.34 -14.43
CA ALA A 183 39.17 -14.01 -15.70
C ALA A 183 37.94 -14.74 -16.25
N PRO A 184 37.76 -14.78 -17.58
CA PRO A 184 36.65 -15.52 -18.15
C PRO A 184 36.80 -17.03 -17.86
N ILE A 185 35.68 -17.67 -17.51
CA ILE A 185 35.53 -19.11 -17.43
C ILE A 185 35.29 -19.69 -18.83
N GLY A 186 36.27 -20.42 -19.37
CA GLY A 186 36.15 -21.07 -20.68
C GLY A 186 37.47 -21.21 -21.40
#